data_AF-A0A357LGL8-F1
#
_entry.id   AF-A0A357LGL8-F1
#
_cell.length_a   1.000
_cell.length_b   1.000
_cell.length_c   1.000
_cell.angle_alpha   90.00
_cell.angle_beta   90.00
_cell.angle_gamma   90.00
#
_symmetry.space_group_name_H-M   'P 1'
#
loop_
_entity.id
_entity.type
_entity.pdbx_description
1 polymer ?
#
loop_
_entity_poly.entity_id
_entity_poly.type
_entity_poly.pdbx_seq_one_letter_code
_entity_poly.pdbx_strand_id
1 'polypeptide(L)'
;MEPDLAAPAIRLIAIGAAMFAFGSLLFAELTKTDAPPPRAAIAISLAASILAALIWAAEVAGPLMSLQRVAHVLSVTLIGKAWLFHVGAAAALAACALRWPRRRRLLSALAALSLSSFAPIGHAAASDGAAQVIRILIQAIHLLGAGFWLGALPLLVRRLAAGA
;
A
#
# COMPACT_ATOMS: atom_id res chain seq x y z
N MET A 1 20.63 -15.56 -17.16
CA MET A 1 19.37 -15.74 -16.41
C MET A 1 18.85 -14.34 -16.18
N GLU A 2 17.90 -13.89 -16.99
CA GLU A 2 17.27 -12.58 -16.81
C GLU A 2 16.59 -12.56 -15.42
N PRO A 3 16.75 -11.50 -14.62
CA PRO A 3 16.04 -11.40 -13.35
C PRO A 3 14.53 -11.34 -13.61
N ASP A 4 13.75 -12.15 -12.91
CA ASP A 4 12.29 -12.07 -12.98
C ASP A 4 11.82 -10.74 -12.36
N LEU A 5 11.48 -9.78 -13.21
CA LEU A 5 11.04 -8.44 -12.82
C LEU A 5 9.55 -8.37 -12.45
N ALA A 6 8.80 -9.47 -12.55
CA ALA A 6 7.36 -9.45 -12.34
C ALA A 6 6.97 -9.08 -10.89
N ALA A 7 7.61 -9.71 -9.89
CA ALA A 7 7.28 -9.45 -8.48
C ALA A 7 7.62 -8.01 -8.04
N PRO A 8 8.80 -7.46 -8.37
CA PRO A 8 9.10 -6.05 -8.12
C PRO A 8 8.15 -5.09 -8.86
N ALA A 9 7.80 -5.37 -10.11
CA ALA A 9 6.90 -4.52 -10.90
C ALA A 9 5.48 -4.46 -10.31
N ILE A 10 4.91 -5.60 -9.93
CA ILE A 10 3.57 -5.67 -9.32
C ILE A 10 3.56 -4.93 -7.98
N ARG A 11 4.64 -5.06 -7.20
CA ARG A 11 4.78 -4.32 -5.95
C ARG A 11 4.86 -2.80 -6.16
N LEU A 12 5.56 -2.34 -7.20
CA LEU A 12 5.59 -0.92 -7.57
C LEU A 12 4.19 -0.41 -7.95
N ILE A 13 3.41 -1.20 -8.69
CA ILE A 13 2.01 -0.87 -9.01
C ILE A 13 1.19 -0.73 -7.73
N ALA A 14 1.31 -1.68 -6.80
CA ALA A 14 0.59 -1.67 -5.53
C ALA A 14 0.92 -0.41 -4.70
N ILE A 15 2.20 -0.05 -4.61
CA ILE A 15 2.70 1.14 -3.91
C ILE A 15 2.19 2.42 -4.60
N GLY A 16 2.35 2.55 -5.92
CA GLY A 16 1.91 3.73 -6.65
C GLY A 16 0.40 3.98 -6.54
N ALA A 17 -0.40 2.92 -6.61
CA ALA A 17 -1.84 3.01 -6.40
C ALA A 17 -2.21 3.39 -4.96
N ALA A 18 -1.51 2.84 -3.96
CA ALA A 18 -1.69 3.22 -2.55
C ALA A 18 -1.30 4.68 -2.29
N MET A 19 -0.20 5.15 -2.88
CA MET A 19 0.27 6.54 -2.83
C MET A 19 -0.80 7.49 -3.38
N PHE A 20 -1.32 7.21 -4.57
CA PHE A 20 -2.39 8.01 -5.16
C PHE A 20 -3.66 8.00 -4.31
N ALA A 21 -4.06 6.84 -3.79
CA ALA A 21 -5.23 6.71 -2.94
C ALA A 21 -5.11 7.53 -1.65
N PHE A 22 -3.98 7.40 -0.95
CA PHE A 22 -3.69 8.16 0.27
C PHE A 22 -3.67 9.67 0.02
N GLY A 23 -2.89 10.14 -0.95
CA GLY A 23 -2.76 11.58 -1.21
C GLY A 23 -4.08 12.21 -1.65
N SER A 24 -4.85 11.52 -2.49
CA SER A 24 -6.18 12.01 -2.91
C SER A 24 -7.15 12.12 -1.73
N LEU A 25 -7.21 11.09 -0.87
CA LEU A 25 -8.09 11.08 0.30
C LEU A 25 -7.69 12.14 1.34
N LEU A 26 -6.39 12.25 1.63
CA LEU A 26 -5.89 13.24 2.59
C LEU A 26 -6.08 14.66 2.06
N PHE A 27 -5.76 14.94 0.80
CA PHE A 27 -6.02 16.25 0.19
C PHE A 27 -7.50 16.60 0.23
N ALA A 28 -8.36 15.64 -0.11
CA ALA A 28 -9.80 15.84 -0.11
C ALA A 28 -10.37 16.11 1.30
N GLU A 29 -9.78 15.52 2.33
CA GLU A 29 -10.10 15.78 3.75
C GLU A 29 -9.61 17.15 4.22
N LEU A 30 -8.34 17.49 3.93
CA LEU A 30 -7.71 18.73 4.37
C LEU A 30 -8.34 19.97 3.73
N THR A 31 -8.72 19.85 2.46
CA THR A 31 -9.25 20.98 1.68
C THR A 31 -10.76 20.94 1.51
N LYS A 32 -11.43 19.99 2.20
CA LYS A 32 -12.88 19.78 2.21
C LYS A 32 -13.49 19.78 0.79
N THR A 33 -12.81 19.13 -0.15
CA THR A 33 -13.32 18.94 -1.53
C THR A 33 -14.51 17.99 -1.50
N ASP A 34 -15.38 17.99 -2.51
CA ASP A 34 -16.38 16.92 -2.69
C ASP A 34 -15.89 15.77 -3.58
N ALA A 35 -14.58 15.64 -3.83
CA ALA A 35 -14.04 14.56 -4.65
C ALA A 35 -14.41 13.19 -4.06
N PRO A 36 -14.91 12.25 -4.86
CA PRO A 36 -15.21 10.89 -4.41
C PRO A 36 -13.91 10.15 -4.04
N PRO A 37 -13.99 9.10 -3.21
CA PRO A 37 -12.82 8.27 -2.92
C PRO A 37 -12.30 7.61 -4.22
N PRO A 38 -10.98 7.50 -4.40
CA PRO A 38 -10.36 6.95 -5.61
C PRO A 38 -10.46 5.41 -5.63
N ARG A 39 -11.68 4.89 -5.79
CA ARG A 39 -11.99 3.46 -5.67
C ARG A 39 -11.16 2.57 -6.60
N ALA A 40 -10.90 3.02 -7.82
CA ALA A 40 -10.06 2.30 -8.77
C ALA A 40 -8.63 2.12 -8.22
N ALA A 41 -8.02 3.19 -7.71
CA ALA A 41 -6.68 3.11 -7.12
C ALA A 41 -6.65 2.21 -5.87
N ILE A 42 -7.68 2.27 -5.02
CA ILE A 42 -7.81 1.39 -3.86
C ILE A 42 -7.92 -0.08 -4.30
N ALA A 43 -8.74 -0.37 -5.31
CA ALA A 43 -8.92 -1.73 -5.83
C ALA A 43 -7.65 -2.27 -6.50
N ILE A 44 -6.99 -1.45 -7.33
CA ILE A 44 -5.71 -1.79 -7.97
C ILE A 44 -4.66 -2.07 -6.90
N SER A 45 -4.56 -1.22 -5.88
CA SER A 45 -3.63 -1.41 -4.77
C SER A 45 -3.88 -2.74 -4.06
N LEU A 46 -5.12 -3.04 -3.70
CA LEU A 46 -5.47 -4.30 -3.03
C LEU A 46 -5.15 -5.52 -3.91
N ALA A 47 -5.59 -5.52 -5.17
CA ALA A 47 -5.37 -6.65 -6.09
C ALA A 47 -3.87 -6.89 -6.35
N ALA A 48 -3.12 -5.83 -6.63
CA ALA A 48 -1.67 -5.91 -6.83
C ALA A 48 -0.94 -6.36 -5.55
N SER A 49 -1.41 -5.94 -4.37
CA SER A 49 -0.82 -6.36 -3.09
C SER A 49 -1.04 -7.84 -2.79
N ILE A 50 -2.24 -8.36 -3.08
CA ILE A 50 -2.53 -9.80 -2.98
C ILE A 50 -1.63 -10.58 -3.93
N LEU A 51 -1.54 -10.15 -5.19
CA LEU A 51 -0.73 -10.82 -6.20
C LEU A 51 0.76 -10.79 -5.84
N ALA A 52 1.30 -9.65 -5.42
CA ALA A 52 2.69 -9.52 -4.99
C ALA A 52 3.00 -10.41 -3.76
N ALA A 53 2.09 -10.48 -2.78
CA ALA A 53 2.25 -11.35 -1.62
C ALA A 53 2.29 -12.83 -2.00
N LEU A 54 1.42 -13.24 -2.93
CA LEU A 54 1.35 -14.63 -3.41
C LEU A 54 2.59 -15.01 -4.23
N ILE A 55 3.05 -14.13 -5.12
CA ILE A 55 4.27 -14.36 -5.92
C ILE A 55 5.47 -14.48 -4.99
N TRP A 56 5.65 -13.52 -4.08
CA TRP A 56 6.74 -13.55 -3.10
C TRP A 56 6.72 -14.85 -2.26
N ALA A 57 5.54 -15.26 -1.77
CA ALA A 57 5.42 -16.47 -0.97
C ALA A 57 5.67 -17.75 -1.79
N ALA A 58 5.30 -17.77 -3.07
CA ALA A 58 5.59 -18.87 -3.98
C ALA A 58 7.09 -18.98 -4.29
N GLU A 59 7.77 -17.87 -4.52
CA GLU A 59 9.23 -17.81 -4.71
C GLU A 59 9.96 -18.37 -3.47
N VAL A 60 9.55 -17.95 -2.27
CA VAL A 60 10.14 -18.43 -1.00
C VAL A 60 9.80 -19.90 -0.75
N ALA A 61 8.63 -20.38 -1.16
CA ALA A 61 8.25 -21.80 -1.03
C ALA A 61 9.04 -22.74 -1.96
N GLY A 62 9.63 -22.19 -3.03
CA GLY A 62 10.52 -22.89 -3.96
C GLY A 62 9.81 -23.78 -4.99
N PRO A 63 10.58 -24.54 -5.81
CA PRO A 63 10.06 -25.26 -6.99
C PRO A 63 9.03 -26.35 -6.70
N LEU A 64 9.04 -26.90 -5.47
CA LEU A 64 8.08 -27.89 -5.00
C LEU A 64 6.92 -27.21 -4.25
N MET A 65 6.47 -26.06 -4.74
CA MET A 65 5.42 -25.27 -4.09
C MET A 65 4.11 -26.04 -4.00
N SER A 66 3.41 -25.86 -2.88
CA SER A 66 2.03 -26.30 -2.69
C SER A 66 1.28 -25.17 -1.97
N LEU A 67 -0.05 -25.15 -2.10
CA LEU A 67 -0.87 -24.14 -1.42
C LEU A 67 -0.61 -24.11 0.09
N GLN A 68 -0.39 -25.29 0.69
CA GLN A 68 -0.06 -25.41 2.11
C GLN A 68 1.29 -24.77 2.44
N ARG A 69 2.32 -24.91 1.59
CA ARG A 69 3.62 -24.26 1.81
C ARG A 69 3.53 -22.74 1.67
N VAL A 70 2.80 -22.25 0.67
CA VAL A 70 2.55 -20.81 0.50
C VAL A 70 1.84 -20.23 1.72
N ALA A 71 0.78 -20.89 2.19
CA ALA A 71 0.06 -20.48 3.40
C ALA A 71 0.96 -20.54 4.65
N HIS A 72 1.83 -21.54 4.76
CA HIS A 72 2.80 -21.65 5.85
C HIS A 72 3.83 -20.50 5.83
N VAL A 73 4.40 -20.19 4.66
CA VAL A 73 5.35 -19.07 4.49
C VAL A 73 4.70 -17.75 4.87
N LEU A 74 3.46 -17.49 4.42
CA LEU A 74 2.73 -16.27 4.75
C LEU A 74 2.41 -16.15 6.25
N SER A 75 2.12 -17.26 6.93
CA SER A 75 1.67 -17.24 8.32
C SER A 75 2.80 -17.29 9.35
N VAL A 76 3.94 -17.93 9.03
CA VAL A 76 5.02 -18.17 9.99
C VAL A 76 6.13 -17.12 9.89
N THR A 77 6.47 -16.68 8.67
CA THR A 77 7.59 -15.75 8.48
C THR A 77 7.21 -14.31 8.86
N LEU A 78 8.20 -13.53 9.31
CA LEU A 78 7.98 -12.11 9.65
C LEU A 78 7.50 -11.30 8.43
N ILE A 79 8.11 -11.55 7.26
CA ILE A 79 7.74 -10.89 6.00
C ILE A 79 6.32 -11.31 5.57
N GLY A 80 5.98 -12.59 5.71
CA GLY A 80 4.64 -13.10 5.44
C GLY A 80 3.57 -12.43 6.31
N LYS A 81 3.83 -12.31 7.62
CA LYS A 81 2.94 -11.59 8.54
C LYS A 81 2.80 -10.11 8.17
N ALA A 82 3.88 -9.46 7.73
CA ALA A 82 3.83 -8.08 7.25
C ALA A 82 2.96 -7.94 5.99
N TRP A 83 3.05 -8.89 5.05
CA TRP A 83 2.15 -8.98 3.88
C TRP A 83 0.69 -9.16 4.29
N LEU A 84 0.40 -10.11 5.20
CA LEU A 84 -0.96 -10.35 5.68
C LEU A 84 -1.55 -9.11 6.35
N PHE A 85 -0.77 -8.44 7.20
CA PHE A 85 -1.18 -7.18 7.82
C PHE A 85 -1.49 -6.10 6.78
N HIS A 86 -0.61 -5.93 5.79
CA HIS A 86 -0.80 -4.95 4.72
C HIS A 86 -2.06 -5.24 3.88
N VAL A 87 -2.24 -6.49 3.43
CA VAL A 87 -3.44 -6.90 2.69
C VAL A 87 -4.70 -6.69 3.53
N GLY A 88 -4.65 -6.99 4.84
CA GLY A 88 -5.74 -6.70 5.77
C GLY A 88 -6.08 -5.21 5.84
N ALA A 89 -5.08 -4.33 5.94
CA ALA A 89 -5.27 -2.88 5.95
C ALA A 89 -5.86 -2.36 4.62
N ALA A 90 -5.36 -2.85 3.48
CA ALA A 90 -5.87 -2.51 2.15
C ALA A 90 -7.32 -3.00 1.95
N ALA A 91 -7.65 -4.20 2.42
CA ALA A 91 -9.00 -4.75 2.37
C ALA A 91 -9.97 -3.94 3.25
N ALA A 92 -9.54 -3.55 4.47
CA ALA A 92 -10.32 -2.69 5.35
C ALA A 92 -10.61 -1.32 4.71
N LEU A 93 -9.60 -0.72 4.06
CA LEU A 93 -9.77 0.51 3.28
C LEU A 93 -10.80 0.34 2.16
N ALA A 94 -10.67 -0.73 1.35
CA ALA A 94 -11.59 -1.01 0.26
C ALA A 94 -13.04 -1.20 0.75
N ALA A 95 -13.23 -2.01 1.79
CA ALA A 95 -14.54 -2.23 2.40
C ALA A 95 -15.14 -0.92 2.94
N CYS A 96 -14.35 -0.10 3.64
CA CYS A 96 -14.81 1.19 4.14
C CYS A 96 -15.13 2.19 3.02
N ALA A 97 -14.36 2.21 1.93
CA ALA A 97 -14.60 3.09 0.78
C ALA A 97 -15.89 2.74 0.02
N LEU A 98 -16.31 1.48 0.08
CA LEU A 98 -17.61 1.02 -0.43
C LEU A 98 -18.74 1.36 0.55
N ARG A 99 -18.59 1.01 1.83
CA ARG A 99 -19.66 1.11 2.82
C ARG A 99 -19.91 2.52 3.36
N TRP A 100 -18.85 3.31 3.51
CA TRP A 100 -18.86 4.65 4.10
C TRP A 100 -17.99 5.65 3.32
N PRO A 101 -18.30 5.92 2.03
CA PRO A 101 -17.47 6.78 1.17
C PRO A 101 -17.33 8.23 1.68
N ARG A 102 -18.23 8.67 2.56
CA ARG A 102 -18.19 10.02 3.16
C ARG A 102 -17.31 10.11 4.42
N ARG A 103 -16.87 8.99 5.00
CA ARG A 103 -16.01 8.99 6.21
C ARG A 103 -14.54 9.23 5.84
N ARG A 104 -14.27 10.38 5.20
CA ARG A 104 -12.97 10.75 4.63
C ARG A 104 -11.81 10.64 5.62
N ARG A 105 -11.94 11.20 6.83
CA ARG A 105 -10.93 11.04 7.89
C ARG A 105 -10.56 9.58 8.18
N LEU A 106 -11.56 8.68 8.24
CA LEU A 106 -11.32 7.25 8.43
C LEU A 106 -10.62 6.63 7.21
N LEU A 107 -11.08 6.96 6.00
CA LEU A 107 -10.46 6.48 4.76
C LEU A 107 -9.01 6.95 4.63
N SER A 108 -8.71 8.20 4.97
CA SER A 108 -7.35 8.74 4.96
C SER A 108 -6.46 8.05 5.99
N ALA A 109 -6.98 7.75 7.18
CA ALA A 109 -6.23 7.01 8.20
C ALA A 109 -5.93 5.56 7.76
N LEU A 110 -6.92 4.86 7.17
CA LEU A 110 -6.74 3.52 6.63
C LEU A 110 -5.79 3.50 5.41
N ALA A 111 -5.85 4.52 4.56
CA ALA A 111 -4.93 4.66 3.44
C ALA A 111 -3.49 4.94 3.91
N ALA A 112 -3.33 5.77 4.95
CA ALA A 112 -2.03 6.00 5.57
C ALA A 112 -1.46 4.71 6.18
N LEU A 113 -2.30 3.95 6.87
CA LEU A 113 -1.91 2.66 7.46
C LEU A 113 -1.48 1.65 6.38
N SER A 114 -2.29 1.49 5.34
CA SER A 114 -2.00 0.62 4.20
C SER A 114 -0.71 1.01 3.48
N LEU A 115 -0.48 2.31 3.24
CA LEU A 115 0.73 2.79 2.57
C LEU A 115 1.98 2.62 3.46
N SER A 116 1.86 2.92 4.76
CA SER A 116 2.98 2.80 5.71
C SER A 116 3.40 1.35 5.94
N SER A 117 2.48 0.40 5.83
CA SER A 117 2.79 -1.02 6.03
C SER A 117 3.66 -1.63 4.92
N PHE A 118 3.91 -0.92 3.82
CA PHE A 118 4.95 -1.32 2.84
C PHE A 118 6.37 -1.15 3.36
N ALA A 119 6.60 -0.27 4.33
CA ALA A 119 7.93 0.01 4.88
C ALA A 119 8.63 -1.26 5.44
N PRO A 120 7.99 -2.08 6.30
CA PRO A 120 8.61 -3.32 6.76
C PRO A 120 8.78 -4.37 5.65
N ILE A 121 7.89 -4.44 4.66
CA ILE A 121 7.94 -5.46 3.58
C ILE A 121 9.20 -5.32 2.70
N GLY A 122 9.84 -4.14 2.67
CA GLY A 122 11.05 -3.89 1.87
C GLY A 122 12.36 -4.11 2.63
N HIS A 123 12.33 -4.00 3.96
CA HIS A 123 13.52 -3.93 4.81
C HIS A 123 13.55 -4.96 5.95
N ALA A 124 12.52 -5.80 6.09
CA ALA A 124 12.44 -6.82 7.14
C ALA A 124 13.57 -7.87 7.10
N ALA A 125 14.45 -7.85 6.10
CA ALA A 125 15.60 -8.74 5.99
C ALA A 125 16.96 -8.13 6.36
N ALA A 126 17.07 -6.81 6.62
CA ALA A 126 18.36 -6.12 6.50
C ALA A 126 19.14 -5.80 7.80
N SER A 127 18.58 -5.99 9.01
CA SER A 127 19.26 -5.60 10.26
C SER A 127 18.39 -5.83 11.50
N ASP A 128 18.98 -6.14 12.65
CA ASP A 128 18.27 -6.19 13.94
C ASP A 128 18.40 -4.87 14.75
N GLY A 129 17.48 -4.63 15.68
CA GLY A 129 17.58 -3.60 16.73
C GLY A 129 17.01 -2.21 16.39
N ALA A 130 17.33 -1.20 17.21
CA ALA A 130 16.76 0.14 17.14
C ALA A 130 16.96 0.82 15.77
N ALA A 131 18.08 0.56 15.10
CA ALA A 131 18.35 1.08 13.76
C ALA A 131 17.36 0.58 12.70
N GLN A 132 16.84 -0.65 12.84
CA GLN A 132 15.82 -1.19 11.94
C GLN A 132 14.49 -0.44 12.09
N VAL A 133 14.08 -0.19 13.35
CA VAL A 133 12.85 0.55 13.66
C VAL A 133 12.93 1.96 13.07
N ILE A 134 14.05 2.66 13.27
CA ILE A 134 14.25 4.00 12.71
C ILE A 134 14.16 3.99 11.19
N ARG A 135 14.78 3.02 10.50
CA ARG A 135 14.67 2.89 9.04
C ARG A 135 13.25 2.66 8.56
N ILE A 136 12.49 1.79 9.24
CA ILE A 136 11.09 1.52 8.89
C ILE A 136 10.25 2.80 9.07
N LEU A 137 10.47 3.55 10.15
CA LEU A 137 9.77 4.82 10.39
C LEU A 137 10.11 5.87 9.33
N ILE A 138 11.40 6.04 9.00
CA ILE A 138 11.83 6.96 7.94
C ILE A 138 11.21 6.57 6.60
N GLN A 139 11.20 5.28 6.27
CA GLN A 139 10.61 4.80 5.02
C GLN A 139 9.09 5.02 4.99
N ALA A 140 8.39 4.80 6.11
CA ALA A 140 6.96 5.08 6.21
C ALA A 140 6.66 6.58 6.03
N ILE A 141 7.41 7.46 6.72
CA ILE A 141 7.28 8.91 6.58
C ILE A 141 7.57 9.36 5.14
N HIS A 142 8.61 8.79 4.51
CA HIS A 142 8.94 9.06 3.12
C HIS A 142 7.82 8.65 2.17
N LEU A 143 7.28 7.44 2.32
CA LEU A 143 6.16 6.96 1.51
C LEU A 143 4.90 7.81 1.69
N LEU A 144 4.59 8.23 2.93
CA LEU A 144 3.48 9.13 3.20
C LEU A 144 3.71 10.50 2.54
N GLY A 145 4.89 11.08 2.69
CA GLY A 145 5.23 12.36 2.07
C GLY A 145 5.11 12.30 0.54
N ALA A 146 5.75 11.31 -0.08
CA ALA A 146 5.68 11.10 -1.52
C ALA A 146 4.26 10.76 -2.00
N GLY A 147 3.51 9.97 -1.22
CA GLY A 147 2.11 9.64 -1.52
C GLY A 147 1.19 10.84 -1.46
N PHE A 148 1.38 11.73 -0.47
CA PHE A 148 0.64 12.99 -0.40
C PHE A 148 0.89 13.83 -1.64
N TRP A 149 2.14 14.03 -2.04
CA TRP A 149 2.49 14.77 -3.26
C TRP A 149 1.85 14.16 -4.52
N LEU A 150 2.06 12.86 -4.78
CA LEU A 150 1.55 12.21 -5.99
C LEU A 150 0.01 12.19 -6.07
N GLY A 151 -0.67 11.94 -4.95
CA GLY A 151 -2.13 11.89 -4.93
C GLY A 151 -2.79 13.28 -4.89
N ALA A 152 -2.18 14.28 -4.26
CA ALA A 152 -2.76 15.63 -4.16
C ALA A 152 -2.64 16.43 -5.46
N LEU A 153 -1.55 16.24 -6.22
CA LEU A 153 -1.21 17.09 -7.36
C LEU A 153 -2.32 17.19 -8.43
N PRO A 154 -2.96 16.08 -8.87
CA PRO A 154 -4.04 16.18 -9.87
C PRO A 154 -5.27 16.92 -9.35
N LEU A 155 -5.59 16.78 -8.05
CA LEU A 155 -6.71 17.49 -7.43
C LEU A 155 -6.39 18.98 -7.26
N LEU A 156 -5.14 19.32 -6.94
CA LEU A 156 -4.66 20.70 -6.86
C LEU A 156 -4.74 21.38 -8.22
N VAL A 157 -4.21 20.76 -9.27
CA VAL A 157 -4.28 21.29 -10.65
C VAL A 157 -5.73 21.51 -11.08
N ARG A 158 -6.62 20.54 -10.83
CA ARG A 158 -8.04 20.69 -11.15
C ARG A 158 -8.69 21.85 -10.40
N ARG A 159 -8.31 22.09 -9.14
CA ARG A 159 -8.83 23.22 -8.36
C ARG A 159 -8.34 24.56 -8.88
N LEU A 160 -7.05 24.66 -9.21
CA LEU A 160 -6.48 25.88 -9.79
C LEU A 160 -7.11 26.19 -11.15
N ALA A 161 -7.32 25.16 -11.98
CA ALA A 161 -7.97 25.31 -13.29
C ALA A 161 -9.48 25.65 -13.21
N ALA A 162 -10.17 25.29 -12.12
CA ALA A 162 -11.58 25.62 -11.92
C ALA A 162 -11.82 26.99 -11.26
N GLY A 163 -10.75 27.62 -10.74
CA GLY A 163 -10.78 28.97 -10.17
C GLY A 163 -10.18 30.04 -11.08
N ALA A 164 -9.71 29.66 -12.27
CA ALA A 164 -9.33 30.52 -13.39
C ALA A 164 -10.47 30.53 -14.42
#